data_AF-T1CD62-F1
#
_entry.id   AF-T1CD62-F1
#
_cell.length_a   1.000
_cell.length_b   1.000
_cell.length_c   1.000
_cell.angle_alpha   90.00
_cell.angle_beta   90.00
_cell.angle_gamma   90.00
#
_symmetry.space_group_name_H-M   'P 1'
#
loop_
_entity.id
_entity.type
_entity.pdbx_description
1 polymer ?
#
loop_
_entity_poly.entity_id
_entity_poly.type
_entity_poly.pdbx_seq_one_letter_code
_entity_poly.pdbx_strand_id
1 'polypeptide(L)'
;MPVTGFSEFVPNPLYSGPVKPRLARFEEVPFTTTTAEVDALRAGTIDFGYLPLNDLATKAELERLGYRLVAWPQYGWTGILLQYSNGVAGRILAQLPVRQAMEHLVNMGRVLKVVLHGYGHYFSGPVPTNGPFANAADRHDPYPYSVSAARSVLRSHGWTVRPNGESTCSRPGSGPAE
;
A
#
# COMPACT_ATOMS: atom_id res chain seq x y z
N MET A 1 15.42 5.71 22.11
CA MET A 1 16.74 6.36 21.96
C MET A 1 17.20 6.15 20.53
N PRO A 2 17.77 7.16 19.86
CA PRO A 2 18.38 6.98 18.54
C PRO A 2 19.40 5.84 18.60
N VAL A 3 19.50 5.03 17.55
CA VAL A 3 20.65 4.13 17.42
C VAL A 3 21.92 4.99 17.27
N THR A 4 23.05 4.52 17.77
CA THR A 4 24.29 5.30 17.95
C THR A 4 25.04 5.66 16.65
N GLY A 5 24.34 5.80 15.52
CA GLY A 5 24.92 6.22 14.24
C GLY A 5 23.91 7.01 13.43
N PHE A 6 24.37 8.07 12.77
CA PHE A 6 23.62 8.87 11.81
C PHE A 6 24.52 9.12 10.58
N SER A 7 23.92 9.40 9.43
CA SER A 7 24.65 9.83 8.25
C SER A 7 24.70 11.35 8.21
N GLU A 8 25.89 11.91 8.05
CA GLU A 8 26.10 13.35 7.94
C GLU A 8 26.48 13.75 6.52
N PHE A 9 25.81 14.78 6.01
CA PHE A 9 26.08 15.36 4.71
C PHE A 9 26.36 16.86 4.87
N VAL A 10 27.46 17.33 4.29
CA VAL A 10 27.85 18.75 4.27
C VAL A 10 27.92 19.28 2.84
N PRO A 11 27.80 20.61 2.63
CA PRO A 11 27.95 21.21 1.30
C PRO A 11 29.21 20.77 0.57
N ASN A 12 29.04 20.23 -0.64
CA ASN A 12 30.16 19.95 -1.54
C ASN A 12 30.59 21.26 -2.24
N PRO A 13 31.78 21.81 -1.95
CA PRO A 13 32.24 23.06 -2.56
C PRO A 13 32.46 22.95 -4.09
N LEU A 14 32.62 21.73 -4.60
CA LEU A 14 32.82 21.46 -6.02
C LEU A 14 31.52 21.16 -6.78
N TYR A 15 30.35 21.21 -6.12
CA TYR A 15 29.08 20.95 -6.80
C TYR A 15 28.82 22.00 -7.88
N SER A 16 28.81 21.58 -9.15
CA SER A 16 28.68 22.46 -10.32
C SER A 16 27.24 22.82 -10.69
N GLY A 17 26.25 22.15 -10.08
CA GLY A 17 24.83 22.38 -10.38
C GLY A 17 24.35 23.80 -10.04
N PRO A 18 23.25 24.24 -10.67
CA PRO A 18 22.77 25.62 -10.55
C PRO A 18 22.17 25.94 -9.17
N VAL A 19 21.63 24.94 -8.46
CA VAL A 19 21.03 25.11 -7.12
C VAL A 19 22.07 24.76 -6.06
N LYS A 20 22.61 25.77 -5.36
CA LYS A 20 23.62 25.57 -4.32
C LYS A 20 22.97 25.16 -2.98
N PRO A 21 23.65 24.32 -2.17
CA PRO A 21 23.16 23.95 -0.85
C PRO A 21 23.03 25.19 0.04
N ARG A 22 21.94 25.25 0.82
CA ARG A 22 21.66 26.34 1.77
C ARG A 22 21.84 25.92 3.23
N LEU A 23 21.80 24.61 3.50
CA LEU A 23 22.04 24.04 4.82
C LEU A 23 23.54 23.86 5.02
N ALA A 24 24.03 24.18 6.21
CA ALA A 24 25.42 23.90 6.57
C ALA A 24 25.68 22.40 6.79
N ARG A 25 24.63 21.65 7.17
CA ARG A 25 24.67 20.24 7.53
C ARG A 25 23.28 19.63 7.33
N PHE A 26 23.24 18.37 6.91
CA PHE A 26 22.04 17.54 6.86
C PHE A 26 22.34 16.20 7.53
N GLU A 27 21.50 15.80 8.48
CA GLU A 27 21.67 14.60 9.28
C GLU A 27 20.50 13.65 9.07
N GLU A 28 20.80 12.43 8.62
CA GLU A 28 19.83 11.35 8.59
C GLU A 28 19.95 10.54 9.88
N VAL A 29 19.00 10.78 10.80
CA VAL A 29 18.93 10.10 12.09
C VAL A 29 18.03 8.86 11.94
N PRO A 30 18.55 7.63 12.10
CA PRO A 30 17.74 6.44 11.96
C PRO A 30 16.95 6.12 13.24
N PHE A 31 15.72 5.65 13.04
CA PHE A 31 14.84 5.17 14.09
C PHE A 31 14.44 3.72 13.81
N THR A 32 14.38 2.89 14.86
CA THR A 32 13.97 1.48 14.75
C THR A 32 12.46 1.30 14.71
N THR A 33 11.70 2.34 15.05
CA THR A 33 10.23 2.34 15.05
C THR A 33 9.73 3.72 14.65
N THR A 34 8.54 3.77 14.05
CA THR A 34 7.86 5.03 13.71
C THR A 34 7.48 5.82 14.96
N THR A 35 7.11 5.14 16.06
CA THR A 35 6.81 5.78 17.34
C THR A 35 8.00 6.58 17.88
N ALA A 36 9.22 6.03 17.80
CA ALA A 36 10.42 6.73 18.24
C ALA A 36 10.72 7.99 17.42
N GLU A 37 10.41 7.97 16.11
CA GLU A 37 10.55 9.14 15.23
C GLU A 37 9.49 10.22 15.59
N VAL A 38 8.24 9.83 15.83
CA VAL A 38 7.18 10.77 16.26
C VAL A 38 7.50 11.40 17.61
N ASP A 39 8.03 10.64 18.56
CA ASP A 39 8.45 11.17 19.86
C ASP A 39 9.64 12.14 19.71
N ALA A 40 10.54 11.90 18.77
CA ALA A 40 11.63 12.84 18.44
C ALA A 40 11.11 14.15 17.82
N LEU A 41 10.06 14.09 16.99
CA LEU A 41 9.36 15.30 16.51
C LEU A 41 8.72 16.05 17.67
N ARG A 42 8.00 15.36 18.56
CA ARG A 42 7.37 15.99 19.74
C ARG A 42 8.39 16.65 20.67
N ALA A 43 9.54 16.02 20.85
CA ALA A 43 10.64 16.54 21.65
C ALA A 43 11.41 17.68 20.95
N GLY A 44 11.15 17.94 19.66
CA GLY A 44 11.89 18.94 18.88
C GLY A 44 13.34 18.55 18.62
N THR A 45 13.68 17.27 18.69
CA THR A 45 15.06 16.79 18.47
C THR A 45 15.38 16.53 17.00
N ILE A 46 14.37 16.55 16.12
CA ILE A 46 14.54 16.50 14.66
C ILE A 46 13.64 17.55 13.98
N ASP A 47 14.13 18.12 12.88
CA ASP A 47 13.42 19.19 12.16
C ASP A 47 12.43 18.66 11.12
N PHE A 48 12.57 17.38 10.73
CA PHE A 48 11.78 16.72 9.70
C PHE A 48 11.61 15.23 10.04
N GLY A 49 10.44 14.68 9.75
CA GLY A 49 10.14 13.26 9.94
C GLY A 49 8.76 12.90 9.42
N TYR A 50 8.42 11.61 9.49
CA TYR A 50 7.14 11.09 9.02
C TYR A 50 6.08 11.03 10.13
N LEU A 51 4.83 11.32 9.78
CA LEU A 51 3.67 10.99 10.60
C LEU A 51 2.94 9.78 9.99
N PRO A 52 3.02 8.58 10.60
CA PRO A 52 2.36 7.40 10.07
C PRO A 52 0.84 7.45 10.30
N LEU A 53 0.08 6.70 9.49
CA LEU A 53 -1.39 6.80 9.47
C LEU A 53 -2.06 6.38 10.80
N ASN A 54 -1.43 5.48 11.55
CA ASN A 54 -1.90 5.06 12.88
C ASN A 54 -1.80 6.18 13.93
N ASP A 55 -0.95 7.18 13.70
CA ASP A 55 -0.69 8.27 14.65
C ASP A 55 -1.32 9.61 14.21
N LEU A 56 -2.24 9.61 13.24
CA LEU A 56 -2.88 10.83 12.72
C LEU A 56 -3.56 11.68 13.81
N ALA A 57 -3.97 11.09 14.93
CA ALA A 57 -4.51 11.83 16.07
C ALA A 57 -3.51 12.84 16.66
N THR A 58 -2.21 12.63 16.45
CA THR A 58 -1.13 13.51 16.93
C THR A 58 -0.90 14.72 16.02
N LYS A 59 -1.54 14.79 14.85
CA LYS A 59 -1.40 15.88 13.88
C LYS A 59 -1.53 17.27 14.52
N ALA A 60 -2.63 17.49 15.25
CA ALA A 60 -2.92 18.81 15.84
C ALA A 60 -1.90 19.22 16.91
N GLU A 61 -1.25 18.24 17.56
CA GLU A 61 -0.17 18.47 18.49
C GLU A 61 1.10 18.94 17.77
N LEU A 62 1.51 18.22 16.72
CA LEU A 62 2.68 18.60 15.91
C LEU A 62 2.50 19.97 15.25
N GLU A 63 1.30 20.29 14.76
CA GLU A 63 1.01 21.63 14.20
C GLU A 63 1.15 22.75 15.25
N ARG A 64 0.75 22.51 16.50
CA ARG A 64 0.97 23.47 17.61
C ARG A 64 2.45 23.63 17.97
N LEU A 65 3.26 22.60 17.75
CA LEU A 65 4.71 22.63 17.93
C LEU A 65 5.45 23.33 16.76
N GLY A 66 4.71 23.81 15.75
CA GLY A 66 5.27 24.56 14.63
C GLY A 66 5.59 23.72 13.40
N TYR A 67 5.32 22.41 13.42
CA TYR A 67 5.46 21.58 12.23
C TYR A 67 4.36 21.85 11.22
N ARG A 68 4.71 21.81 9.94
CA ARG A 68 3.75 21.82 8.84
C ARG A 68 3.59 20.42 8.28
N LEU A 69 2.40 19.84 8.45
CA LEU A 69 2.09 18.56 7.84
C LEU A 69 1.88 18.74 6.33
N VAL A 70 2.58 17.93 5.54
CA VAL A 70 2.46 17.91 4.08
C VAL A 70 2.10 16.49 3.66
N ALA A 71 0.99 16.34 2.95
CA ALA A 71 0.66 15.06 2.33
C ALA A 71 1.74 14.75 1.28
N TRP A 72 2.38 13.59 1.41
CA TRP A 72 3.38 13.12 0.44
C TRP A 72 2.74 12.06 -0.46
N PRO A 73 2.16 12.44 -1.61
CA PRO A 73 1.63 11.47 -2.55
C PRO A 73 2.79 10.67 -3.14
N GLN A 74 2.70 9.35 -3.07
CA GLN A 74 3.62 8.45 -3.74
C GLN A 74 2.98 7.93 -5.02
N TYR A 75 3.76 7.93 -6.11
CA TYR A 75 3.35 7.28 -7.35
C TYR A 75 3.77 5.81 -7.28
N GLY A 76 2.90 4.99 -6.70
CA GLY A 76 3.13 3.57 -6.49
C GLY A 76 1.82 2.83 -6.33
N TRP A 77 1.91 1.50 -6.33
CA TRP A 77 0.79 0.61 -6.06
C TRP A 77 1.17 -0.34 -4.94
N THR A 78 0.16 -0.77 -4.17
CA THR A 78 0.30 -1.83 -3.18
C THR A 78 -0.79 -2.85 -3.45
N GLY A 79 -0.48 -4.13 -3.24
CA GLY A 79 -1.42 -5.21 -3.54
C GLY A 79 -0.87 -6.55 -3.10
N ILE A 80 -1.69 -7.58 -3.27
CA ILE A 80 -1.32 -8.96 -2.95
C ILE A 80 -0.65 -9.58 -4.16
N LEU A 81 0.62 -9.94 -4.00
CA LEU A 81 1.36 -10.72 -4.98
C LEU A 81 1.15 -12.21 -4.74
N LEU A 82 0.59 -12.92 -5.72
CA LEU A 82 0.29 -14.34 -5.63
C LEU A 82 1.43 -15.19 -6.21
N GLN A 83 1.81 -16.24 -5.48
CA GLN A 83 2.83 -17.21 -5.92
C GLN A 83 2.17 -18.46 -6.53
N TYR A 84 2.28 -18.62 -7.85
CA TYR A 84 1.66 -19.71 -8.60
C TYR A 84 2.48 -21.01 -8.61
N SER A 85 3.77 -20.96 -8.28
CA SER A 85 4.65 -22.15 -8.33
C SER A 85 4.65 -22.98 -7.03
N ASN A 86 3.96 -22.53 -5.99
CA ASN A 86 4.01 -23.18 -4.68
C ASN A 86 3.05 -24.38 -4.56
N GLY A 87 3.45 -25.54 -5.09
CA GLY A 87 2.76 -26.81 -4.88
C GLY A 87 1.26 -26.76 -5.22
N VAL A 88 0.42 -27.35 -4.36
CA VAL A 88 -1.04 -27.38 -4.56
C VAL A 88 -1.66 -25.98 -4.45
N ALA A 89 -1.19 -25.15 -3.51
CA ALA A 89 -1.72 -23.80 -3.32
C ALA A 89 -1.48 -22.93 -4.56
N GLY A 90 -0.30 -23.02 -5.15
CA GLY A 90 0.05 -22.31 -6.38
C GLY A 90 -0.87 -22.66 -7.55
N ARG A 91 -1.23 -23.95 -7.70
CA ARG A 91 -2.18 -24.40 -8.73
C ARG A 91 -3.58 -23.83 -8.51
N ILE A 92 -4.05 -23.74 -7.26
CA ILE A 92 -5.33 -23.10 -6.93
C ILE A 92 -5.29 -21.60 -7.28
N LEU A 93 -4.23 -20.89 -6.90
CA LEU A 93 -4.06 -19.47 -7.19
C LEU A 93 -3.87 -19.17 -8.69
N ALA A 94 -3.42 -20.16 -9.47
CA ALA A 94 -3.28 -20.05 -10.92
C ALA A 94 -4.64 -20.08 -11.66
N GLN A 95 -5.72 -20.52 -11.01
CA GLN A 95 -7.07 -20.45 -11.57
C GLN A 95 -7.57 -19.00 -11.59
N LEU A 96 -7.98 -18.50 -12.78
CA LEU A 96 -8.55 -17.16 -12.91
C LEU A 96 -9.80 -16.96 -12.02
N PRO A 97 -10.76 -17.91 -11.95
CA PRO A 97 -11.94 -17.76 -11.09
C PRO A 97 -11.60 -17.54 -9.61
N VAL A 98 -10.52 -18.16 -9.13
CA VAL A 98 -10.04 -17.97 -7.75
C VAL A 98 -9.54 -16.53 -7.56
N ARG A 99 -8.73 -16.02 -8.49
CA ARG A 99 -8.24 -14.63 -8.42
C ARG A 99 -9.37 -13.60 -8.51
N GLN A 100 -10.33 -13.83 -9.41
CA GLN A 100 -11.53 -12.98 -9.54
C GLN A 100 -12.35 -12.98 -8.25
N ALA A 101 -12.56 -14.16 -7.64
CA ALA A 101 -13.26 -14.27 -6.37
C ALA A 101 -12.51 -13.55 -5.24
N MET A 102 -11.18 -13.69 -5.17
CA MET A 102 -10.36 -12.99 -4.18
C MET A 102 -10.50 -11.47 -4.30
N GLU A 103 -10.41 -10.92 -5.51
CA GLU A 103 -10.55 -9.47 -5.73
C GLU A 103 -11.93 -8.96 -5.33
N HIS A 104 -13.01 -9.65 -5.72
CA HIS A 104 -14.38 -9.32 -5.32
C HIS A 104 -14.60 -9.32 -3.79
N LEU A 105 -13.72 -9.97 -3.00
CA LEU A 105 -13.83 -10.01 -1.54
C LEU A 105 -13.09 -8.86 -0.85
N VAL A 106 -12.30 -8.07 -1.57
CA VAL A 106 -11.58 -6.91 -1.01
C VAL A 106 -12.47 -5.67 -1.08
N ASN A 107 -12.94 -5.20 0.08
CA ASN A 107 -13.68 -3.94 0.14
C ASN A 107 -12.71 -2.75 0.23
N MET A 108 -12.17 -2.33 -0.92
CA MET A 108 -11.21 -1.22 -0.97
C MET A 108 -11.80 0.12 -0.50
N GLY A 109 -13.10 0.36 -0.68
CA GLY A 109 -13.76 1.54 -0.13
C GLY A 109 -13.69 1.59 1.41
N ARG A 110 -13.88 0.44 2.08
CA ARG A 110 -13.74 0.34 3.54
C ARG A 110 -12.29 0.42 3.98
N VAL A 111 -11.35 -0.20 3.26
CA VAL A 111 -9.91 -0.10 3.54
C VAL A 111 -9.46 1.36 3.48
N LEU A 112 -9.82 2.08 2.40
CA LEU A 112 -9.51 3.50 2.24
C LEU A 112 -10.04 4.34 3.40
N LYS A 113 -11.30 4.10 3.80
CA LYS A 113 -11.93 4.86 4.88
C LYS A 113 -11.37 4.57 6.26
N VAL A 114 -11.21 3.28 6.59
CA VAL A 114 -10.96 2.82 7.97
C VAL A 114 -9.48 2.62 8.25
N VAL A 115 -8.74 2.03 7.31
CA VAL A 115 -7.33 1.68 7.51
C VAL A 115 -6.43 2.81 7.04
N LEU A 116 -6.73 3.38 5.88
CA LEU A 116 -5.91 4.44 5.28
C LEU A 116 -6.39 5.84 5.65
N HIS A 117 -7.49 5.99 6.39
CA HIS A 117 -8.04 7.28 6.82
C HIS A 117 -8.23 8.30 5.67
N GLY A 118 -8.52 7.83 4.45
CA GLY A 118 -8.63 8.65 3.25
C GLY A 118 -7.30 9.00 2.56
N TYR A 119 -6.15 8.60 3.12
CA TYR A 119 -4.81 8.80 2.55
C TYR A 119 -4.47 7.68 1.56
N GLY A 120 -5.21 7.62 0.46
CA GLY A 120 -4.97 6.68 -0.62
C GLY A 120 -5.99 6.83 -1.74
N HIS A 121 -5.67 6.23 -2.88
CA HIS A 121 -6.56 6.16 -4.03
C HIS A 121 -6.66 4.71 -4.50
N TYR A 122 -7.89 4.25 -4.74
CA TYR A 122 -8.13 2.94 -5.32
C TYR A 122 -8.09 3.00 -6.83
N PHE A 123 -7.44 2.03 -7.43
CA PHE A 123 -7.44 1.74 -8.85
C PHE A 123 -7.26 0.22 -9.01
N SER A 124 -7.93 -0.37 -10.00
CA SER A 124 -8.06 -1.83 -10.20
C SER A 124 -6.89 -2.46 -10.98
N GLY A 125 -5.84 -1.70 -11.25
CA GLY A 125 -4.74 -2.09 -12.12
C GLY A 125 -3.38 -1.51 -11.71
N PRO A 126 -2.33 -1.68 -12.51
CA PRO A 126 -0.99 -1.18 -12.17
C PRO A 126 -0.79 0.31 -12.46
N VAL A 127 -1.70 0.93 -13.23
CA VAL A 127 -1.61 2.33 -13.65
C VAL A 127 -2.62 3.17 -12.86
N PRO A 128 -2.17 4.17 -12.08
CA PRO A 128 -3.08 5.11 -11.43
C PRO A 128 -3.96 5.85 -12.44
N THR A 129 -5.27 5.89 -12.19
CA THR A 129 -6.28 6.41 -13.13
C THR A 129 -6.25 7.92 -13.33
N ASN A 130 -5.59 8.65 -12.44
CA ASN A 130 -5.42 10.10 -12.48
C ASN A 130 -4.12 10.55 -13.16
N GLY A 131 -3.28 9.61 -13.61
CA GLY A 131 -2.00 9.91 -14.25
C GLY A 131 -2.07 10.09 -15.76
N PRO A 132 -1.03 10.68 -16.39
CA PRO A 132 -0.98 10.89 -17.84
C PRO A 132 -0.88 9.59 -18.65
N PHE A 133 -0.63 8.45 -17.98
CA PHE A 133 -0.49 7.14 -18.60
C PHE A 133 -1.76 6.28 -18.54
N ALA A 134 -2.83 6.78 -17.89
CA ALA A 134 -4.08 6.03 -17.74
C ALA A 134 -4.84 5.92 -19.07
N ASN A 135 -5.30 4.71 -19.39
CA ASN A 135 -6.17 4.42 -20.52
C ASN A 135 -7.63 4.17 -20.06
N ALA A 136 -8.51 3.84 -21.01
CA ALA A 136 -9.93 3.61 -20.72
C ALA A 136 -10.18 2.38 -19.84
N ALA A 137 -9.38 1.31 -19.99
CA ALA A 137 -9.51 0.09 -19.20
C ALA A 137 -9.13 0.33 -17.73
N ASP A 138 -8.14 1.20 -17.46
CA ASP A 138 -7.74 1.53 -16.08
C ASP A 138 -8.87 2.19 -15.28
N ARG A 139 -9.82 2.83 -15.95
CA ARG A 139 -10.93 3.57 -15.31
C ARG A 139 -12.11 2.68 -14.92
N HIS A 140 -12.08 1.40 -15.26
CA HIS A 140 -13.12 0.46 -14.91
C HIS A 140 -12.59 -0.59 -13.94
N ASP A 141 -13.30 -0.81 -12.84
CA ASP A 141 -13.05 -1.92 -11.95
C ASP A 141 -13.79 -3.16 -12.46
N PRO A 142 -13.09 -4.17 -13.01
CA PRO A 142 -13.73 -5.38 -13.51
C PRO A 142 -14.24 -6.30 -12.38
N TYR A 143 -13.78 -6.12 -11.14
CA TYR A 143 -14.07 -7.02 -10.02
C TYR A 143 -14.49 -6.27 -8.74
N PRO A 144 -15.54 -5.42 -8.80
CA PRO A 144 -15.94 -4.60 -7.66
C PRO A 144 -16.39 -5.45 -6.47
N TYR A 145 -16.21 -4.94 -5.26
CA TYR A 145 -16.56 -5.66 -4.02
C TYR A 145 -17.97 -6.27 -4.06
N SER A 146 -18.06 -7.60 -4.04
CA SER A 146 -19.32 -8.34 -4.10
C SER A 146 -19.12 -9.79 -3.66
N VAL A 147 -19.53 -10.10 -2.43
CA VAL A 147 -19.49 -11.48 -1.89
C VAL A 147 -20.33 -12.44 -2.75
N SER A 148 -21.44 -11.98 -3.32
CA SER A 148 -22.25 -12.78 -4.23
C SER A 148 -21.56 -13.07 -5.56
N ALA A 149 -20.85 -12.09 -6.14
CA ALA A 149 -20.08 -12.30 -7.36
C ALA A 149 -18.93 -13.29 -7.14
N ALA A 150 -18.19 -13.16 -6.03
CA ALA A 150 -17.14 -14.10 -5.64
C ALA A 150 -17.67 -15.55 -5.53
N ARG A 151 -18.84 -15.74 -4.91
CA ARG A 151 -19.47 -17.07 -4.84
C ARG A 151 -19.92 -17.55 -6.22
N SER A 152 -20.47 -16.66 -7.03
CA SER A 152 -20.98 -16.99 -8.37
C SER A 152 -19.87 -17.46 -9.28
N VAL A 153 -18.74 -16.74 -9.34
CA VAL A 153 -17.62 -17.07 -10.21
C VAL A 153 -16.95 -18.38 -9.81
N LEU A 154 -16.84 -18.68 -8.52
CA LEU A 154 -16.34 -19.99 -8.08
C LEU A 154 -17.30 -21.12 -8.49
N ARG A 155 -18.61 -20.97 -8.21
CA ARG A 155 -19.62 -21.99 -8.52
C ARG A 155 -19.73 -22.29 -10.01
N SER A 156 -19.61 -21.28 -10.87
CA SER A 156 -19.64 -21.47 -12.33
C SER A 156 -18.43 -22.24 -12.85
N HIS A 157 -17.35 -22.34 -12.06
CA HIS A 157 -16.10 -23.01 -12.41
C HIS A 157 -15.81 -24.21 -11.50
N GLY A 158 -16.82 -25.02 -11.20
CA GLY A 158 -16.64 -26.34 -10.57
C GLY A 158 -16.40 -26.34 -9.06
N TRP A 159 -16.36 -25.18 -8.41
CA TRP A 159 -16.23 -25.11 -6.96
C TRP A 159 -17.58 -25.30 -6.25
N THR A 160 -17.59 -26.25 -5.33
CA THR A 160 -18.63 -26.36 -4.29
C THR A 160 -18.27 -25.45 -3.13
N VAL A 161 -18.82 -24.24 -3.13
CA VAL A 161 -18.59 -23.26 -2.06
C VAL A 161 -19.40 -23.61 -0.81
N ARG A 162 -18.71 -23.97 0.27
CA ARG A 162 -19.32 -24.28 1.59
C ARG A 162 -19.10 -23.10 2.56
N PRO A 163 -20.16 -22.38 2.96
CA PRO A 163 -20.05 -21.37 4.01
C PRO A 163 -19.52 -21.99 5.31
N ASN A 164 -18.59 -21.31 5.99
CA ASN A 164 -17.99 -21.71 7.26
C ASN A 164 -17.36 -23.11 7.26
N GLY A 165 -16.93 -23.59 6.08
CA GLY A 165 -16.27 -24.88 5.93
C GLY A 165 -15.35 -24.90 4.73
N GLU A 166 -14.78 -26.07 4.46
CA GLU A 166 -13.89 -26.26 3.33
C GLU A 166 -14.67 -26.30 2.02
N SER A 167 -14.28 -25.46 1.07
CA SER A 167 -14.81 -25.48 -0.29
C SER A 167 -13.93 -26.36 -1.16
N THR A 168 -14.52 -27.15 -2.04
CA THR A 168 -13.79 -28.11 -2.89
C THR A 168 -14.09 -27.87 -4.36
N CYS A 169 -13.12 -28.11 -5.23
CA CYS A 169 -13.32 -28.09 -6.68
C CYS A 169 -13.40 -29.52 -7.22
N SER A 170 -14.49 -29.85 -7.90
CA SER A 170 -14.65 -31.16 -8.55
C SER A 170 -14.01 -31.21 -9.94
N ARG A 171 -13.63 -30.05 -10.48
CA ARG A 171 -12.99 -29.89 -11.80
C ARG A 171 -11.82 -28.91 -11.71
N PRO A 172 -10.73 -29.26 -11.00
CA PRO A 172 -9.65 -28.30 -10.77
C PRO A 172 -8.86 -27.92 -12.04
N GLY A 173 -9.13 -28.58 -13.17
CA GLY A 173 -8.49 -28.32 -14.45
C GLY A 173 -6.97 -28.39 -14.43
N SER A 174 -6.37 -28.07 -15.57
CA SER A 174 -4.97 -27.62 -15.64
C SER A 174 -4.85 -26.28 -16.36
N GLY A 175 -5.97 -25.73 -16.85
CA GLY A 175 -6.03 -24.48 -17.59
C GLY A 175 -6.41 -23.28 -16.72
N PRO A 176 -6.21 -22.03 -17.21
CA PRO A 176 -6.52 -20.82 -16.45
C PRO A 176 -8.01 -20.61 -16.17
N ALA A 177 -8.90 -21.26 -16.93
CA ALA A 177 -10.35 -21.09 -16.87
C ALA A 177 -11.09 -22.26 -16.19
N GLU A 178 -10.37 -23.20 -15.61
CA GLU A 178 -10.92 -24.43 -15.00
C GLU A 178 -10.50 -24.54 -13.53
#